data_AF-A0AAD5XEN8-F1
#
_entry.id   AF-A0AAD5XEN8-F1
#
_cell.length_a   1.000
_cell.length_b   1.000
_cell.length_c   1.000
_cell.angle_alpha   90.00
_cell.angle_beta   90.00
_cell.angle_gamma   90.00
#
_symmetry.space_group_name_H-M   'P 1'
#
loop_
_entity.id
_entity.type
_entity.pdbx_description
1 polymer ?
#
loop_
_entity_poly.entity_id
_entity_poly.type
_entity_poly.pdbx_seq_one_letter_code
_entity_poly.pdbx_strand_id
1 'polypeptide(L)'
;MSLRIVPTTNAQNSVATVGADTEYKVHDTMRNGIHTVRSQVIAGHALEDHLSKWEETQEQLKLNLARNVYGLHQPLRMQMERHFVEKPNRIPVLKQSNLAQDILSGKDSTIEFEDFLGESDPSMYLLDVHGVAERVVGLSKNGAPL
;
A
#
# COMPACT_ATOMS: atom_id res chain seq x y z
N MET A 1 -1.98 -2.26 22.26
CA MET A 1 -1.86 -1.18 21.26
C MET A 1 -0.70 -0.28 21.69
N SER A 2 0.40 -0.20 20.95
CA SER A 2 1.53 0.66 21.31
C SER A 2 1.45 2.01 20.62
N LEU A 3 1.62 3.10 21.36
CA LEU A 3 1.74 4.45 20.82
C LEU A 3 3.18 4.68 20.35
N ARG A 4 3.50 4.23 19.13
CA ARG A 4 4.85 4.38 18.56
C ARG A 4 4.86 5.53 17.56
N ILE A 5 5.85 6.41 17.71
CA ILE A 5 6.09 7.53 16.80
C ILE A 5 7.01 7.09 15.65
N VAL A 6 7.85 6.09 15.87
CA VAL A 6 8.90 5.68 14.92
C VAL A 6 8.72 4.20 14.59
N PRO A 7 8.78 3.79 13.30
CA PRO A 7 8.82 2.41 12.87
C PRO A 7 9.89 1.61 13.62
N THR A 8 9.60 0.35 13.95
CA THR A 8 10.61 -0.53 14.53
C THR A 8 11.64 -0.90 13.46
N THR A 9 12.92 -0.73 13.76
CA THR A 9 14.00 -1.29 12.95
C THR A 9 13.83 -2.81 12.90
N ASN A 10 13.74 -3.38 11.69
CA ASN A 10 13.64 -4.82 11.54
C ASN A 10 14.98 -5.44 11.92
N ALA A 11 15.09 -5.97 13.15
CA ALA A 11 16.30 -6.65 13.62
C ALA A 11 16.57 -7.99 12.89
N GLN A 12 15.73 -8.35 11.90
CA GLN A 12 15.83 -9.59 11.13
C GLN A 12 16.65 -9.47 9.83
N ASN A 13 17.38 -8.38 9.61
CA ASN A 13 18.33 -8.27 8.50
C ASN A 13 19.63 -9.07 8.77
N SER A 14 19.53 -10.22 9.42
CA SER A 14 20.57 -11.25 9.34
C SER A 14 20.38 -11.94 7.99
N VAL A 15 21.42 -11.91 7.14
CA VAL A 15 21.50 -12.75 5.93
C VAL A 15 21.05 -14.15 6.30
N ALA A 16 19.83 -14.53 5.90
CA ALA A 16 19.41 -15.92 5.94
C ALA A 16 20.27 -16.62 4.89
N THR A 17 21.43 -17.13 5.32
CA THR A 17 22.29 -17.92 4.45
C THR A 17 21.44 -19.09 3.97
N VAL A 18 21.29 -19.23 2.65
CA VAL A 18 20.52 -20.29 2.02
C VAL A 18 20.88 -21.63 2.67
N GLY A 19 19.90 -22.28 3.32
CA GLY A 19 20.11 -23.55 4.01
C GLY A 19 20.88 -23.50 5.33
N ALA A 20 20.96 -22.37 6.04
CA ALA A 20 21.60 -22.29 7.37
C ALA A 20 21.10 -23.38 8.34
N ASP A 21 19.82 -23.70 8.23
CA ASP A 21 19.10 -24.63 9.11
C ASP A 21 19.17 -26.09 8.65
N THR A 22 19.79 -26.37 7.48
CA THR A 22 19.90 -27.73 6.94
C THR A 22 21.35 -28.21 6.96
N GLU A 23 21.54 -29.51 7.23
CA GLU A 23 22.86 -30.15 7.29
C GLU A 23 23.69 -29.93 6.01
N TYR A 24 23.02 -29.86 4.86
CA TYR A 24 23.66 -29.73 3.54
C TYR A 24 23.75 -28.29 3.03
N LYS A 25 23.37 -27.28 3.82
CA LYS A 25 23.33 -25.87 3.36
C LYS A 25 22.48 -25.66 2.11
N VAL A 26 21.46 -26.50 1.94
CA VAL A 26 20.46 -26.39 0.86
C VAL A 26 19.19 -25.82 1.45
N HIS A 27 18.51 -24.95 0.71
CA HIS A 27 17.23 -24.44 1.16
C HIS A 27 16.16 -25.51 1.27
N ASP A 28 15.48 -25.55 2.41
CA ASP A 28 14.28 -26.36 2.60
C ASP A 28 13.05 -25.63 2.02
N THR A 29 12.71 -25.94 0.77
CA THR A 29 11.56 -25.37 0.08
C THR A 29 10.22 -25.76 0.70
N MET A 30 10.14 -26.89 1.41
CA MET A 30 8.89 -27.39 1.97
C MET A 30 8.48 -26.64 3.23
N ARG A 31 9.45 -26.19 4.03
CA ARG A 31 9.19 -25.42 5.25
C ARG A 31 9.21 -23.91 5.01
N ASN A 32 10.15 -23.46 4.18
CA ASN A 32 10.43 -22.04 4.01
C ASN A 32 9.87 -21.48 2.69
N GLY A 33 9.14 -22.29 1.91
CA GLY A 33 8.52 -21.89 0.65
C GLY A 33 9.48 -21.81 -0.53
N ILE A 34 8.97 -21.45 -1.70
CA ILE A 34 9.76 -21.33 -2.93
C ILE A 34 10.74 -20.14 -2.77
N HIS A 35 12.02 -20.42 -3.01
CA HIS A 35 13.03 -19.38 -2.96
C HIS A 35 12.90 -18.39 -4.11
N THR A 36 12.93 -17.11 -3.78
CA THR A 36 12.96 -16.01 -4.76
C THR A 36 14.10 -15.07 -4.43
N VAL A 37 14.74 -14.48 -5.44
CA VAL A 37 15.81 -13.49 -5.22
C VAL A 37 15.30 -12.32 -4.37
N ARG A 38 14.03 -11.92 -4.55
CA ARG A 38 13.37 -10.88 -3.76
C ARG A 38 13.40 -11.14 -2.25
N SER A 39 13.30 -12.40 -1.81
CA SER A 39 13.35 -12.74 -0.38
C SER A 39 14.76 -12.71 0.21
N GLN A 40 15.79 -12.63 -0.62
CA GLN A 40 17.20 -12.53 -0.20
C GLN A 40 17.72 -11.09 -0.29
N VAL A 41 17.02 -10.20 -1.01
CA VAL A 41 17.36 -8.78 -1.05
C VAL A 41 17.05 -8.18 0.32
N ILE A 42 18.10 -7.99 1.11
CA ILE A 42 18.06 -7.17 2.31
C ILE A 42 18.01 -5.71 1.84
N ALA A 43 17.19 -4.89 2.51
CA ALA A 43 17.21 -3.45 2.31
C ALA A 43 18.65 -2.95 2.47
N GLY A 44 19.20 -2.31 1.44
CA GLY A 44 20.62 -1.97 1.40
C GLY A 44 21.01 -1.02 2.53
N HIS A 45 20.03 -0.23 3.01
CA HIS A 45 20.22 0.75 4.07
C HIS A 45 19.11 0.65 5.12
N ALA A 46 19.47 0.74 6.41
CA ALA A 46 18.51 0.63 7.52
C ALA A 46 17.37 1.69 7.47
N LEU A 47 17.61 2.83 6.83
CA LEU A 47 16.60 3.88 6.63
C LEU A 47 15.55 3.49 5.58
N GLU A 48 15.86 2.61 4.63
CA GLU A 48 14.92 2.20 3.58
C GLU A 48 13.71 1.46 4.18
N ASP A 49 13.99 0.51 5.08
CA ASP A 49 12.96 -0.18 5.88
C ASP A 49 12.15 0.79 6.75
N HIS A 50 12.79 1.85 7.21
CA HIS A 50 12.14 2.87 8.03
C HIS A 50 11.21 3.76 7.21
N LEU A 51 11.66 4.23 6.05
CA LEU A 51 10.88 5.08 5.16
C LEU A 51 9.67 4.33 4.59
N SER A 52 9.84 3.05 4.20
CA SER A 52 8.74 2.23 3.68
C SER A 52 7.61 2.02 4.69
N LYS A 53 7.90 2.00 6.00
CA LYS A 53 6.90 1.77 7.07
C LYS A 53 6.46 3.05 7.78
N TRP A 54 7.00 4.21 7.40
CA TRP A 54 6.79 5.46 8.10
C TRP A 54 5.31 5.85 8.12
N GLU A 55 4.67 5.87 6.95
CA GLU A 55 3.27 6.29 6.81
C GLU A 55 2.31 5.38 7.58
N GLU A 56 2.47 4.06 7.42
CA GLU A 56 1.66 3.07 8.14
C GLU A 56 1.78 3.23 9.66
N THR A 57 2.99 3.50 10.15
CA THR A 57 3.22 3.70 11.59
C THR A 57 2.56 4.98 12.10
N GLN A 58 2.64 6.09 11.35
CA GLN A 58 1.98 7.35 11.70
C GLN A 58 0.45 7.19 11.71
N GLU A 59 -0.11 6.50 10.71
CA GLU A 59 -1.53 6.23 10.66
C GLU A 59 -1.98 5.37 11.85
N GLN A 60 -1.25 4.30 12.15
CA GLN A 60 -1.54 3.42 13.27
C GLN A 60 -1.49 4.19 14.60
N LEU A 61 -0.53 5.10 14.76
CA LEU A 61 -0.47 6.00 15.90
C LEU A 61 -1.74 6.87 16.00
N LYS A 62 -2.16 7.51 14.92
CA LYS A 62 -3.37 8.37 14.86
C LYS A 62 -4.63 7.59 15.25
N LEU A 63 -4.80 6.38 14.70
CA LEU A 63 -5.93 5.51 15.02
C LEU A 63 -5.92 5.05 16.49
N ASN A 64 -4.74 4.73 17.02
CA ASN A 64 -4.59 4.37 18.44
C ASN A 64 -4.89 5.54 19.37
N LEU A 65 -4.47 6.75 19.02
CA LEU A 65 -4.81 7.96 19.77
C LEU A 65 -6.31 8.24 19.73
N ALA A 66 -6.92 8.17 18.55
CA ALA A 66 -8.37 8.34 18.39
C ALA A 66 -9.15 7.31 19.21
N ARG A 67 -8.67 6.06 19.26
CA ARG A 67 -9.24 5.03 20.14
C ARG A 67 -9.17 5.41 21.61
N ASN A 68 -8.03 5.93 22.07
CA ASN A 68 -7.82 6.26 23.48
C ASN A 68 -8.68 7.46 23.91
N VAL A 69 -8.86 8.45 23.03
CA VAL A 69 -9.61 9.67 23.32
C VAL A 69 -11.11 9.46 23.16
N TYR A 70 -11.54 8.85 22.06
CA TYR A 70 -12.95 8.77 21.68
C TYR A 70 -13.56 7.37 21.88
N GLY A 71 -12.73 6.33 22.02
CA GLY A 71 -13.17 4.94 22.13
C GLY A 71 -13.08 4.16 20.81
N LEU A 72 -13.48 2.89 20.83
CA LEU A 72 -13.32 1.94 19.71
C LEU A 72 -14.10 2.34 18.44
N HIS A 73 -15.22 3.05 18.57
CA HIS A 73 -16.08 3.39 17.43
C HIS A 73 -15.39 4.33 16.44
N GLN A 74 -14.52 5.22 16.92
CA GLN A 74 -13.87 6.23 16.10
C GLN A 74 -12.89 5.63 15.07
N PRO A 75 -11.89 4.82 15.44
CA PRO A 75 -11.01 4.20 14.44
C PRO A 75 -11.77 3.25 13.49
N LEU A 76 -12.80 2.55 13.98
CA LEU A 76 -13.65 1.71 13.13
C LEU A 76 -14.32 2.54 12.03
N ARG A 77 -14.95 3.65 12.40
CA ARG A 77 -15.59 4.56 11.45
C ARG A 77 -14.59 5.11 10.44
N MET A 78 -13.42 5.58 10.89
CA MET A 78 -12.39 6.12 10.01
C MET A 78 -11.89 5.07 9.00
N GLN A 79 -11.67 3.83 9.44
CA GLN A 79 -11.27 2.74 8.54
C GLN A 79 -12.37 2.39 7.54
N MET A 80 -13.64 2.38 7.97
CA MET A 80 -14.77 2.15 7.07
C MET A 80 -14.90 3.26 6.02
N GLU A 81 -14.81 4.52 6.43
CA GLU A 81 -14.83 5.68 5.52
C GLU A 81 -13.71 5.56 4.48
N ARG A 82 -12.49 5.24 4.92
CA ARG A 82 -11.35 5.03 4.01
C ARG A 82 -11.59 3.87 3.04
N HIS A 83 -12.12 2.75 3.52
CA HIS A 83 -12.42 1.59 2.69
C HIS A 83 -13.47 1.89 1.62
N PHE A 84 -14.47 2.72 1.93
CA PHE A 84 -15.46 3.16 0.94
C PHE A 84 -14.87 4.11 -0.10
N VAL A 85 -13.95 5.00 0.30
CA VAL A 85 -13.28 5.95 -0.61
C VAL A 85 -12.27 5.24 -1.52
N GLU A 86 -11.56 4.23 -1.02
CA GLU A 86 -10.58 3.43 -1.78
C GLU A 86 -11.19 2.66 -2.96
N LYS A 87 -12.51 2.46 -2.98
CA LYS A 87 -13.23 1.79 -4.09
C LYS A 87 -13.95 2.82 -4.98
N PRO A 88 -13.26 3.56 -5.85
CA PRO A 88 -13.91 4.51 -6.73
C PRO A 88 -14.72 3.76 -7.79
N ASN A 89 -16.05 3.83 -7.69
CA ASN A 89 -16.97 3.47 -8.79
C ASN A 89 -16.96 4.58 -9.85
N ARG A 90 -15.80 4.85 -10.48
CA ARG A 90 -15.63 5.93 -11.46
C ARG A 90 -15.06 5.42 -12.76
N ILE A 91 -15.41 6.10 -13.85
CA ILE A 91 -14.92 5.77 -15.19
C ILE A 91 -13.41 6.09 -15.23
N PRO A 92 -12.55 5.13 -15.59
CA PRO A 92 -11.10 5.27 -15.46
C PRO A 92 -10.44 6.09 -16.58
N VAL A 93 -11.19 6.56 -17.58
CA VAL A 93 -10.65 7.32 -18.72
C VAL A 93 -10.51 8.82 -18.43
N LEU A 94 -11.14 9.31 -17.34
CA LEU A 94 -10.98 10.69 -16.90
C LEU A 94 -9.85 10.80 -15.88
N LYS A 95 -9.07 11.88 -15.93
CA LYS A 95 -8.08 12.19 -14.88
C LYS A 95 -8.79 12.23 -13.53
N GLN A 96 -8.33 11.40 -12.60
CA GLN A 96 -8.91 11.30 -11.26
C GLN A 96 -8.00 12.01 -10.25
N SER A 97 -8.60 12.64 -9.25
CA SER A 97 -7.90 13.11 -8.05
C SER A 97 -8.44 12.35 -6.84
N ASN A 98 -7.54 11.93 -5.95
CA ASN A 98 -7.86 11.17 -4.74
C ASN A 98 -8.21 12.08 -3.56
N LEU A 99 -8.80 13.25 -3.83
CA LEU A 99 -9.02 14.31 -2.82
C LEU A 99 -9.74 13.82 -1.55
N ALA A 100 -10.75 12.95 -1.70
CA ALA A 100 -11.46 12.41 -0.55
C ALA A 100 -10.55 11.53 0.34
N GLN A 101 -9.64 10.77 -0.28
CA GLN A 101 -8.66 9.96 0.43
C GLN A 101 -7.63 10.85 1.13
N ASP A 102 -7.23 11.94 0.47
CA ASP A 102 -6.28 12.91 1.00
C ASP A 102 -6.84 13.62 2.23
N ILE A 103 -8.13 14.00 2.21
CA ILE A 103 -8.83 14.59 3.36
C ILE A 103 -8.86 13.60 4.55
N LEU A 104 -9.20 12.33 4.31
CA LEU A 104 -9.25 11.33 5.39
C LEU A 104 -7.86 11.04 5.97
N SER A 105 -6.83 11.08 5.12
CA SER A 105 -5.43 10.89 5.52
C SER A 105 -4.85 12.14 6.20
N GLY A 106 -5.41 13.33 5.92
CA GLY A 106 -4.91 14.63 6.39
C GLY A 106 -3.74 15.15 5.55
N LYS A 107 -3.68 14.78 4.27
CA LYS A 107 -2.67 15.24 3.30
C LYS A 107 -3.15 16.40 2.43
N ASP A 108 -4.40 16.83 2.58
CA ASP A 108 -5.06 17.87 1.75
C ASP A 108 -4.39 19.25 1.80
N SER A 109 -3.66 19.58 2.87
CA SER A 109 -2.91 20.82 3.01
C SER A 109 -1.43 20.73 2.63
N THR A 110 -0.95 19.53 2.32
CA THR A 110 0.47 19.26 2.05
C THR A 110 0.67 19.06 0.56
N ILE A 111 1.80 19.52 0.03
CA ILE A 111 2.17 19.32 -1.37
C ILE A 111 3.43 18.46 -1.39
N GLU A 112 3.36 17.30 -2.03
CA GLU A 112 4.46 16.34 -2.13
C GLU A 112 5.10 16.37 -3.52
N PHE A 113 6.22 15.66 -3.70
CA PHE A 113 6.92 15.62 -4.98
C PHE A 113 6.06 15.03 -6.11
N GLU A 114 5.15 14.11 -5.77
CA GLU A 114 4.21 13.46 -6.68
C GLU A 114 3.24 14.47 -7.30
N ASP A 115 2.90 15.56 -6.61
CA ASP A 115 2.00 16.57 -7.13
C ASP A 115 2.64 17.43 -8.24
N PHE A 116 3.96 17.63 -8.15
CA PHE A 116 4.72 18.43 -9.12
C PHE A 116 5.23 17.59 -10.29
N LEU A 117 5.67 16.36 -10.02
CA LEU A 117 6.32 15.48 -11.00
C LEU A 117 5.42 14.33 -11.48
N GLY A 118 4.20 14.22 -10.93
CA GLY A 118 3.23 13.21 -11.32
C GLY A 118 2.85 13.34 -12.78
N GLU A 119 3.48 12.52 -13.62
CA GLU A 119 3.19 12.44 -15.04
C GLU A 119 1.77 11.89 -15.21
N SER A 120 0.92 12.63 -15.92
CA SER A 120 -0.37 12.07 -16.32
C SER A 120 -0.08 10.96 -17.33
N ASP A 121 -0.39 9.72 -16.99
CA ASP A 121 -0.17 8.59 -17.90
C ASP A 121 -0.84 8.89 -19.26
N PRO A 122 -0.06 9.15 -20.32
CA PRO A 122 -0.61 9.55 -21.61
C PRO A 122 -1.42 8.41 -22.24
N SER A 123 -1.25 7.17 -21.75
CA SER A 123 -2.02 6.02 -22.18
C SER A 123 -3.53 6.22 -21.97
N MET A 124 -3.94 6.97 -20.93
CA MET A 124 -5.35 7.23 -20.61
C MET A 124 -6.10 7.91 -21.75
N TYR A 125 -5.46 8.77 -22.55
CA TYR A 125 -6.10 9.47 -23.68
C TYR A 125 -6.30 8.60 -24.92
N LEU A 126 -5.68 7.42 -24.97
CA LEU A 126 -5.80 6.48 -26.09
C LEU A 126 -6.92 5.44 -25.91
N LEU A 127 -7.54 5.37 -24.72
CA LEU A 127 -8.56 4.37 -24.43
C LEU A 127 -9.95 4.82 -24.90
N ASP A 128 -10.72 3.90 -25.48
CA ASP A 128 -12.14 4.11 -25.77
C ASP A 128 -12.93 4.21 -24.45
N VAL A 129 -13.49 5.39 -24.18
CA VAL A 129 -14.28 5.70 -22.97
C VAL A 129 -15.41 4.69 -22.78
N HIS A 130 -16.09 4.31 -23.85
CA HIS A 130 -17.26 3.45 -23.78
C HIS A 130 -16.90 2.00 -23.46
N GLY A 131 -15.94 1.41 -24.20
CA GLY A 131 -15.49 0.04 -23.93
C GLY A 131 -14.91 -0.16 -22.53
N VAL A 132 -14.19 0.84 -22.00
CA VAL A 132 -13.64 0.76 -20.64
C VAL A 132 -14.73 0.94 -19.57
N ALA A 133 -15.66 1.86 -19.78
CA ALA A 133 -16.80 2.03 -18.87
C ALA A 133 -17.66 0.76 -18.80
N GLU A 134 -17.95 0.13 -19.94
CA GLU A 134 -18.68 -1.13 -20.00
C GLU A 134 -17.95 -2.27 -19.28
N ARG A 135 -16.61 -2.31 -19.34
CA ARG A 135 -15.81 -3.29 -18.60
C ARG A 135 -15.86 -3.06 -17.09
N VAL A 136 -15.71 -1.82 -16.64
CA VAL A 136 -15.76 -1.47 -15.21
C VAL A 136 -17.14 -1.75 -14.60
N VAL A 137 -18.21 -1.51 -15.35
CA VAL A 137 -19.59 -1.78 -14.92
C VAL A 137 -19.98 -3.26 -15.10
N GLY A 138 -19.14 -4.08 -15.73
CA GLY A 138 -19.39 -5.51 -15.94
C GLY A 138 -20.41 -5.84 -17.04
N LEU A 139 -20.63 -4.91 -17.97
CA LEU A 139 -21.55 -5.04 -19.11
C LEU A 139 -20.85 -5.54 -20.40
N SER A 140 -19.51 -5.58 -20.41
CA SER A 140 -18.73 -6.05 -21.55
C SER A 140 -18.84 -7.57 -21.75
N LYS A 141 -19.07 -7.99 -23.00
CA LYS A 141 -19.19 -9.42 -23.37
C LYS A 141 -17.85 -10.17 -23.46
N ASN A 142 -16.71 -9.46 -23.48
CA ASN A 142 -15.38 -10.05 -23.67
C ASN A 142 -14.54 -9.84 -22.40
N GLY A 143 -14.61 -10.81 -21.49
CA GLY A 143 -13.95 -10.78 -20.18
C GLY A 143 -12.45 -11.09 -20.21
N ALA A 144 -11.62 -10.16 -20.72
CA ALA A 144 -10.20 -10.18 -20.46
C ALA A 144 -9.84 -9.07 -19.45
N PRO A 145 -9.28 -9.41 -18.28
CA PRO A 145 -8.75 -8.40 -17.36
C PRO A 145 -7.48 -7.78 -17.95
N LEU A 146 -7.26 -6.49 -17.68
CA LEU A 146 -5.92 -5.90 -17.72
C LEU A 146 -5.18 -6.32 -16.46
#